data_AF-A0A2N0FSU5-F1
#
_entry.id   AF-A0A2N0FSU5-F1
#
_cell.length_a   1.000
_cell.length_b   1.000
_cell.length_c   1.000
_cell.angle_alpha   90.00
_cell.angle_beta   90.00
_cell.angle_gamma   90.00
#
_symmetry.space_group_name_H-M   'P 1'
#
loop_
_entity.id
_entity.type
_entity.pdbx_description
1 polymer ?
#
loop_
_entity_poly.entity_id
_entity_poly.type
_entity_poly.pdbx_seq_one_letter_code
_entity_poly.pdbx_strand_id
1 'polypeptide(L)'
;MTIIKQILNKIVNNIDKVMKEGTVKFFNSAKGFGFIKPTDSDEDVFVHQSGLIDEIHENDNVKFTVEKGQKGMSAVNVELA
;
A
#
# COMPACT_ATOMS: atom_id res chain seq x y z
N MET A 1 4.36 25.72 21.40
CA MET A 1 3.62 24.45 21.32
C MET A 1 3.68 23.92 19.89
N THR A 2 4.88 23.58 19.39
CA THR A 2 5.07 23.54 17.91
C THR A 2 6.14 22.55 17.45
N ILE A 3 7.26 22.39 18.18
CA ILE A 3 8.35 21.51 17.74
C ILE A 3 8.16 20.07 18.25
N ILE A 4 7.82 19.91 19.54
CA ILE A 4 7.58 18.58 20.15
C ILE A 4 6.45 17.83 19.44
N LYS A 5 5.33 18.50 19.10
CA LYS A 5 4.24 17.89 18.32
C LYS A 5 4.69 17.46 16.92
N GLN A 6 5.56 18.23 16.27
CA GLN A 6 6.04 17.93 14.92
C GLN A 6 7.05 16.77 14.92
N ILE A 7 7.92 16.71 15.94
CA ILE A 7 8.84 15.59 16.17
C ILE A 7 8.07 14.32 16.55
N LEU A 8 7.08 14.41 17.46
CA LEU A 8 6.21 13.28 17.81
C LEU A 8 5.46 12.75 16.59
N ASN A 9 4.84 13.61 15.77
CA ASN A 9 4.21 13.17 14.54
C ASN A 9 5.21 12.48 13.60
N LYS A 10 6.43 13.01 13.45
CA LYS A 10 7.44 12.42 12.58
C LYS A 10 7.94 11.07 13.10
N ILE A 11 8.02 10.89 14.42
CA ILE A 11 8.38 9.62 15.05
C ILE A 11 7.25 8.61 14.90
N VAL A 12 6.00 8.98 15.21
CA VAL A 12 4.82 8.11 15.06
C VAL A 12 4.64 7.67 13.61
N ASN A 13 4.65 8.62 12.65
CA ASN A 13 4.49 8.31 11.23
C ASN A 13 5.58 7.37 10.65
N ASN A 14 6.76 7.30 11.27
CA ASN A 14 7.87 6.46 10.79
C ASN A 14 7.86 5.04 11.41
N ILE A 15 7.11 4.83 12.49
CA ILE A 15 6.93 3.51 13.12
C ILE A 15 5.80 2.73 12.43
N ASP A 16 4.89 3.43 11.74
CA ASP A 16 3.66 2.87 11.17
C ASP A 16 3.81 2.31 9.74
N LYS A 17 5.02 2.20 9.19
CA LYS A 17 5.21 1.55 7.88
C LYS A 17 5.17 0.03 8.02
N VAL A 18 4.01 -0.45 8.45
CA VAL A 18 3.72 -1.86 8.66
C VAL A 18 3.61 -2.53 7.29
N MET A 19 4.47 -3.50 7.05
CA MET A 19 4.36 -4.39 5.91
C MET A 19 3.11 -5.25 6.08
N LYS A 20 2.28 -5.27 5.04
CA LYS A 20 1.03 -6.03 4.95
C LYS A 20 1.16 -7.09 3.87
N GLU A 21 0.31 -8.10 3.98
CA GLU A 21 0.15 -9.15 2.98
C GLU A 21 -1.29 -9.13 2.47
N GLY A 22 -1.50 -9.60 1.24
CA GLY A 22 -2.82 -9.65 0.63
C GLY A 22 -2.83 -10.37 -0.70
N THR A 23 -4.00 -10.43 -1.30
CA THR A 23 -4.21 -11.02 -2.62
C THR A 23 -4.66 -9.94 -3.59
N VAL A 24 -4.06 -9.89 -4.77
CA VAL A 24 -4.45 -8.95 -5.83
C VAL A 24 -5.85 -9.33 -6.30
N LYS A 25 -6.83 -8.47 -6.02
CA LYS A 25 -8.22 -8.69 -6.38
C LYS A 25 -8.47 -8.39 -7.86
N PHE A 26 -7.77 -7.41 -8.40
CA PHE A 26 -7.85 -7.00 -9.79
C PHE A 26 -6.66 -6.10 -10.11
N PHE A 27 -6.06 -6.28 -11.29
CA PHE A 27 -5.07 -5.33 -11.81
C PHE A 27 -5.27 -5.15 -13.31
N ASN A 28 -5.29 -3.89 -13.76
CA ASN A 28 -5.37 -3.55 -15.17
C ASN A 28 -4.05 -2.95 -15.63
N SER A 29 -3.18 -3.76 -16.24
CA SER A 29 -1.86 -3.32 -16.70
C SER A 29 -1.96 -2.24 -17.79
N ALA A 30 -3.02 -2.24 -18.60
CA ALA A 30 -3.22 -1.21 -19.62
C ALA A 30 -3.58 0.17 -19.03
N LYS A 31 -4.29 0.20 -17.90
CA LYS A 31 -4.63 1.43 -17.18
C LYS A 31 -3.66 1.77 -16.04
N GLY A 32 -2.79 0.83 -15.66
CA GLY A 32 -1.76 1.02 -14.63
C GLY A 32 -2.29 1.06 -13.19
N PHE A 33 -3.45 0.47 -12.90
CA PHE A 33 -3.98 0.44 -11.53
C PHE A 33 -4.78 -0.83 -11.22
N GLY A 34 -4.96 -1.08 -9.93
CA GLY A 34 -5.74 -2.20 -9.42
C GLY A 34 -6.11 -2.05 -7.95
N PHE A 35 -6.50 -3.18 -7.35
CA PHE A 35 -6.86 -3.30 -5.94
C PHE A 35 -6.27 -4.58 -5.34
N ILE A 36 -5.77 -4.47 -4.12
CA ILE A 36 -5.28 -5.59 -3.32
C ILE A 36 -6.24 -5.76 -2.15
N LYS A 37 -6.68 -6.98 -1.88
CA LYS A 37 -7.42 -7.34 -0.67
C LYS A 37 -6.42 -7.74 0.41
N PRO A 38 -6.22 -6.94 1.47
CA PRO A 38 -5.34 -7.31 2.57
C PRO A 38 -5.86 -8.55 3.30
N THR A 39 -4.98 -9.31 3.93
CA THR A 39 -5.37 -10.44 4.79
C THR A 39 -5.95 -9.99 6.13
N ASP A 40 -5.61 -8.78 6.59
CA ASP A 40 -5.97 -8.23 7.89
C ASP A 40 -7.18 -7.27 7.84
N SER A 41 -7.75 -7.02 6.66
CA SER A 41 -8.81 -6.04 6.46
C SER A 41 -9.75 -6.46 5.32
N ASP A 42 -11.04 -6.12 5.46
CA ASP A 42 -12.02 -6.27 4.38
C ASP A 42 -12.03 -5.09 3.40
N GLU A 43 -11.29 -4.01 3.69
CA GLU A 43 -11.19 -2.85 2.81
C GLU A 43 -10.12 -3.09 1.74
N ASP A 44 -10.53 -3.03 0.48
CA ASP A 44 -9.61 -3.12 -0.65
C ASP A 44 -8.67 -1.90 -0.67
N VAL A 45 -7.37 -2.15 -0.83
CA VAL A 45 -6.34 -1.12 -0.93
C VAL A 45 -6.04 -0.84 -2.39
N PHE A 46 -6.08 0.43 -2.78
CA PHE A 46 -5.73 0.86 -4.13
C PHE A 46 -4.24 0.63 -4.42
N VAL A 47 -3.91 0.17 -5.63
CA VAL A 47 -2.52 0.06 -6.11
C VAL A 47 -2.36 0.72 -7.46
N HIS A 48 -1.27 1.46 -7.65
CA HIS A 48 -0.86 2.05 -8.93
C HIS A 48 0.44 1.39 -9.39
N GLN A 49 0.65 1.30 -10.71
CA GLN A 49 1.84 0.70 -11.31
C GLN A 49 3.16 1.32 -10.79
N SER A 50 3.15 2.59 -10.39
CA SER A 50 4.35 3.26 -9.84
C SER A 50 4.75 2.76 -8.45
N GLY A 51 3.88 2.02 -7.77
CA GLY A 51 4.15 1.42 -6.46
C GLY A 51 4.59 -0.04 -6.54
N LEU A 52 4.63 -0.61 -7.75
CA LEU A 52 5.03 -1.99 -7.99
C LEU A 52 6.56 -2.11 -8.05
N ILE A 53 7.08 -3.14 -7.39
CA ILE A 53 8.45 -3.64 -7.53
C ILE A 53 8.44 -4.77 -8.56
N ASP A 54 7.50 -5.71 -8.42
CA ASP A 54 7.27 -6.81 -9.35
C ASP A 54 6.00 -6.60 -10.19
N GLU A 55 5.95 -7.24 -11.36
CA GLU A 55 4.72 -7.33 -12.13
C GLU A 55 3.73 -8.28 -11.43
N ILE A 56 2.49 -7.81 -11.21
CA ILE A 56 1.45 -8.53 -10.48
C ILE A 56 0.23 -8.80 -11.36
N HIS A 57 -0.44 -9.91 -11.12
CA HIS A 57 -1.65 -10.35 -11.78
C HIS A 57 -2.77 -10.62 -10.77
N GLU A 58 -4.00 -10.74 -11.27
CA GLU A 58 -5.14 -11.12 -10.45
C GLU A 58 -4.90 -12.47 -9.77
N ASN A 59 -5.25 -12.54 -8.48
CA ASN A 59 -5.04 -13.66 -7.56
C ASN A 59 -3.59 -13.88 -7.06
N ASP A 60 -2.63 -13.04 -7.44
CA ASP A 60 -1.29 -13.11 -6.87
C ASP A 60 -1.29 -12.74 -5.38
N ASN A 61 -0.49 -13.44 -4.59
CA ASN A 61 -0.21 -13.04 -3.22
C ASN A 61 0.95 -12.05 -3.21
N VAL A 62 0.77 -10.96 -2.48
CA VAL A 62 1.70 -9.83 -2.50
C VAL A 62 1.98 -9.32 -1.09
N LYS A 63 3.19 -8.79 -0.92
CA LYS A 63 3.62 -8.01 0.23
C LYS A 63 3.68 -6.55 -0.17
N PHE A 64 3.22 -5.67 0.69
CA PHE A 64 3.17 -4.23 0.40
C PHE A 64 3.12 -3.40 1.67
N THR A 65 3.40 -2.10 1.53
CA THR A 65 3.17 -1.11 2.58
C THR A 65 2.07 -0.16 2.16
N VAL A 66 1.34 0.42 3.10
CA VAL A 66 0.28 1.38 2.79
C VAL A 66 0.73 2.79 3.12
N GLU A 67 0.58 3.69 2.16
CA GLU A 67 0.89 5.11 2.33
C GLU A 67 -0.32 5.98 1.96
N LYS A 68 -0.38 7.18 2.55
CA LYS A 68 -1.41 8.16 2.25
C LYS A 68 -1.07 8.89 0.93
N GLY A 69 -1.73 8.50 -0.14
CA GLY A 69 -1.67 9.18 -1.44
C GLY A 69 -2.65 10.35 -1.56
N GLN A 70 -2.66 11.00 -2.72
CA GLN A 70 -3.55 12.13 -3.01
C GLN A 70 -5.04 11.75 -3.03
N LYS A 71 -5.35 10.47 -3.27
CA LYS A 71 -6.71 9.94 -3.41
C LYS A 71 -7.13 8.99 -2.28
N GLY A 72 -6.35 8.92 -1.19
CA GLY A 72 -6.57 8.00 -0.09
C GLY A 72 -5.39 7.05 0.13
N MET A 73 -5.64 5.96 0.84
CA MET A 73 -4.64 4.93 1.14
C MET A 73 -4.25 4.18 -0.14
N SER A 74 -2.94 4.04 -0.39
CA SER A 74 -2.40 3.35 -1.56
C SER A 74 -1.32 2.36 -1.14
N ALA A 75 -1.33 1.19 -1.75
CA ALA A 75 -0.25 0.22 -1.64
C ALA A 75 0.98 0.72 -2.41
N VAL A 76 2.15 0.57 -1.79
CA VAL A 76 3.47 0.91 -2.34
C VAL A 76 4.50 -0.13 -1.89
N ASN A 77 5.60 -0.24 -2.63
CA ASN A 77 6.60 -1.30 -2.47
C ASN A 77 5.93 -2.68 -2.59
N VAL A 78 5.12 -2.86 -3.64
CA VAL A 78 4.35 -4.08 -3.86
C VAL A 78 5.23 -5.11 -4.57
N GLU A 79 5.42 -6.25 -3.95
CA GLU A 79 6.21 -7.38 -4.47
C GLU A 79 5.47 -8.69 -4.28
N LEU A 80 5.83 -9.72 -5.04
CA LEU A 80 5.25 -11.06 -4.89
C LEU A 80 5.65 -11.66 -3.53
N ALA A 81 4.69 -12.28 -2.84
CA ALA A 81 4.85 -12.79 -1.47
C ALA A 81 5.63 -14.10 -1.37
#